data_AF-A0A3D4BLC2-F1
#
_entry.id   AF-A0A3D4BLC2-F1
#
_cell.length_a   1.000
_cell.length_b   1.000
_cell.length_c   1.000
_cell.angle_alpha   90.00
_cell.angle_beta   90.00
_cell.angle_gamma   90.00
#
_symmetry.space_group_name_H-M   'P 1'
#
loop_
_entity.id
_entity.type
_entity.pdbx_description
1 polymer ?
#
loop_
_entity_poly.entity_id
_entity_poly.type
_entity_poly.pdbx_seq_one_letter_code
_entity_poly.pdbx_strand_id
1 'polypeptide(L)'
;KSDFFDFSVNQNKVNFNITNPAKFPTSIKTRFRANNQNYGLIADVISPFQGIILVDQNENIIKDDEIYLDKIKGWRLITNSHGKEFEIRFSNNKNQEIVISKKIERKVIPFFEFYDTFKSLFQLYNIIDIDNFLKMEIFELLPNNKNRKIKSYSVKQFSETIKWQVNDENTIKFDEISNIDISNDVYALPLDCDLEHIDKIEITKDQDFYSINATKADKFILFTDKNSKIKIKPEFISVNPENELTNVEDRNIRITNYSQQLLAEDFTSDVWNKFWAYYYLCKENDLPFATFDIIKAITTSSELAAKAFSFLSLKFDANEYRFSGNDFVELENDLGFSFHWVDTNHWLDNFEKNPELISAVFSMFDLQYKKLKINIFDENENNQFLFNSELNKLRQRLGSRIIQELPSFSIYHDRSQYVKELPSQDWPDKVNILVMVPLIVASSISGKMDSLWHVNGDNFRRRIKYVENLDKKWYEESLIYYLN
;
A
#
# COMPACT_ATOMS: atom_id res chain seq x y z
N LYS A 1 36.97 -3.48 -28.25
CA LYS A 1 36.35 -3.78 -26.95
C LYS A 1 35.61 -2.54 -26.50
N SER A 2 34.35 -2.69 -26.16
CA SER A 2 33.49 -1.65 -25.61
C SER A 2 33.10 -2.09 -24.21
N ASP A 3 32.84 -1.16 -23.30
CA ASP A 3 32.46 -1.48 -21.91
C ASP A 3 31.07 -2.16 -21.81
N PHE A 4 30.37 -2.31 -22.94
CA PHE A 4 28.97 -2.79 -23.01
C PHE A 4 28.80 -4.12 -23.73
N PHE A 5 29.75 -4.45 -24.61
CA PHE A 5 29.72 -5.69 -25.39
C PHE A 5 31.12 -6.14 -25.77
N ASP A 6 31.30 -7.45 -25.78
CA ASP A 6 32.41 -8.12 -26.41
C ASP A 6 31.98 -8.69 -27.76
N PHE A 7 32.95 -8.92 -28.64
CA PHE A 7 32.70 -9.58 -29.90
C PHE A 7 33.77 -10.63 -30.19
N SER A 8 33.36 -11.72 -30.82
CA SER A 8 34.25 -12.74 -31.33
C SER A 8 33.97 -12.97 -32.81
N VAL A 9 35.01 -13.00 -33.62
CA VAL A 9 34.91 -13.33 -35.05
C VAL A 9 35.38 -14.77 -35.23
N ASN A 10 34.55 -15.62 -35.81
CA ASN A 10 34.88 -17.01 -36.09
C ASN A 10 34.47 -17.35 -37.53
N GLN A 11 35.45 -17.42 -38.43
CA GLN A 11 35.27 -17.56 -39.87
C GLN A 11 34.29 -16.51 -40.43
N ASN A 12 33.09 -16.94 -40.83
CA ASN A 12 32.04 -16.11 -41.43
C ASN A 12 30.98 -15.65 -40.42
N LYS A 13 31.18 -15.90 -39.12
CA LYS A 13 30.26 -15.48 -38.05
C LYS A 13 30.92 -14.46 -37.14
N VAL A 14 30.21 -13.37 -36.88
CA VAL A 14 30.56 -12.40 -35.83
C VAL A 14 29.52 -12.55 -34.73
N ASN A 15 29.96 -12.97 -33.55
CA ASN A 15 29.10 -13.03 -32.37
C ASN A 15 29.32 -11.78 -31.53
N PHE A 16 28.23 -11.11 -31.17
CA PHE A 16 28.23 -10.02 -30.20
C PHE A 16 27.66 -10.55 -28.89
N ASN A 17 28.45 -10.47 -27.83
CA ASN A 17 28.04 -10.85 -26.48
C ASN A 17 27.87 -9.58 -25.67
N ILE A 18 26.66 -9.35 -25.18
CA ILE A 18 26.39 -8.23 -24.29
C ILE A 18 26.99 -8.57 -22.93
N THR A 19 27.92 -7.74 -22.48
CA THR A 19 28.64 -7.93 -21.21
C THR A 19 28.03 -7.09 -20.09
N ASN A 20 27.17 -6.13 -20.43
CA ASN A 20 26.44 -5.31 -19.48
C ASN A 20 25.04 -4.94 -20.01
N PRO A 21 23.97 -5.65 -19.59
CA PRO A 21 22.58 -5.39 -19.97
C PRO A 21 22.04 -4.04 -19.51
N ALA A 22 22.61 -3.41 -18.47
CA ALA A 22 22.20 -2.06 -18.08
C ALA A 22 22.60 -0.98 -19.11
N LYS A 23 23.48 -1.31 -20.07
CA LYS A 23 23.98 -0.41 -21.11
C LYS A 23 23.76 -0.99 -22.52
N PHE A 24 22.57 -1.52 -22.77
CA PHE A 24 22.18 -2.10 -24.07
C PHE A 24 22.38 -1.08 -25.22
N PRO A 25 23.32 -1.33 -26.17
CA PRO A 25 23.51 -0.45 -27.31
C PRO A 25 22.32 -0.57 -28.26
N THR A 26 21.78 0.56 -28.73
CA THR A 26 20.68 0.57 -29.71
C THR A 26 21.15 0.12 -31.09
N SER A 27 22.40 0.44 -31.44
CA SER A 27 23.11 -0.11 -32.59
C SER A 27 24.59 -0.21 -32.30
N ILE A 28 25.26 -1.13 -33.00
CA ILE A 28 26.70 -1.28 -33.02
C ILE A 28 27.17 -0.93 -34.43
N LYS A 29 27.89 0.19 -34.56
CA LYS A 29 28.56 0.54 -35.82
C LYS A 29 29.72 -0.41 -36.04
N THR A 30 29.66 -1.14 -37.14
CA THR A 30 30.67 -2.09 -37.59
C THR A 30 31.21 -1.67 -38.94
N ARG A 31 32.49 -1.98 -39.17
CA ARG A 31 33.12 -1.85 -40.47
C ARG A 31 33.64 -3.21 -40.90
N PHE A 32 33.07 -3.77 -41.95
CA PHE A 32 33.52 -5.02 -42.55
C PHE A 32 34.53 -4.71 -43.66
N ARG A 33 35.70 -5.34 -43.61
CA ARG A 33 36.77 -5.19 -44.61
C ARG A 33 37.33 -6.58 -44.92
N ALA A 34 37.44 -6.95 -46.18
CA ALA A 34 38.19 -8.14 -46.58
C ALA A 34 39.71 -7.86 -46.50
N ASN A 35 40.51 -8.89 -46.22
CA ASN A 35 41.97 -8.78 -46.28
C ASN A 35 42.36 -8.25 -47.68
N ASN A 36 43.12 -7.15 -47.72
CA ASN A 36 43.57 -6.41 -48.91
C ASN A 36 42.62 -5.35 -49.53
N GLN A 37 41.43 -5.05 -48.99
CA GLN A 37 40.58 -3.95 -49.51
C GLN A 37 40.80 -2.63 -48.78
N ASN A 38 41.11 -1.50 -49.42
CA ASN A 38 41.30 -0.22 -48.70
C ASN A 38 40.00 0.41 -48.16
N TYR A 39 38.86 0.03 -48.73
CA TYR A 39 37.54 0.50 -48.32
C TYR A 39 36.79 -0.62 -47.61
N GLY A 40 36.16 -0.31 -46.47
CA GLY A 40 35.33 -1.24 -45.71
C GLY A 40 33.88 -0.80 -45.70
N LEU A 41 32.97 -1.76 -45.81
CA LEU A 41 31.52 -1.56 -45.69
C LEU A 41 31.21 -1.13 -44.25
N ILE A 42 30.63 0.06 -44.10
CA ILE A 42 30.08 0.50 -42.81
C ILE A 42 28.67 -0.07 -42.72
N ALA A 43 28.38 -0.78 -41.64
CA ALA A 43 27.06 -1.28 -41.33
C ALA A 43 26.72 -0.95 -39.87
N ASP A 44 25.45 -0.78 -39.59
CA ASP A 44 24.93 -0.65 -38.23
C ASP A 44 24.21 -1.96 -37.88
N VAL A 45 24.75 -2.70 -36.90
CA VAL A 45 24.09 -3.87 -36.33
C VAL A 45 23.14 -3.38 -35.25
N ILE A 46 21.86 -3.32 -35.56
CA ILE A 46 20.82 -2.98 -34.59
C ILE A 46 20.66 -4.09 -33.55
N SER A 47 20.33 -3.73 -32.31
CA SER A 47 20.03 -4.72 -31.27
C SER A 47 18.90 -5.64 -31.73
N PRO A 48 19.05 -6.98 -31.62
CA PRO A 48 17.96 -7.91 -31.92
C PRO A 48 16.84 -7.83 -30.89
N PHE A 49 17.14 -7.31 -29.70
CA PHE A 49 16.14 -7.09 -28.67
C PHE A 49 15.37 -5.80 -28.95
N GLN A 50 14.10 -5.93 -29.33
CA GLN A 50 13.14 -4.83 -29.38
C GLN A 50 12.02 -5.15 -28.40
N GLY A 51 11.78 -4.28 -27.41
CA GLY A 51 10.77 -4.54 -26.38
C GLY A 51 11.21 -4.17 -24.98
N ILE A 52 10.65 -4.88 -24.01
CA ILE A 52 10.86 -4.67 -22.57
C ILE A 52 11.18 -6.01 -21.89
N ILE A 53 12.18 -6.00 -21.02
CA ILE A 53 12.55 -7.14 -20.17
C ILE A 53 12.76 -6.67 -18.73
N LEU A 54 12.51 -7.58 -17.79
CA LEU A 54 12.84 -7.41 -16.38
C LEU A 54 14.08 -8.26 -16.07
N VAL A 55 15.07 -7.67 -15.39
CA VAL A 55 16.31 -8.35 -15.01
C VAL A 55 16.59 -8.20 -13.52
N ASP A 56 17.27 -9.19 -12.93
CA ASP A 56 17.72 -9.16 -11.54
C ASP A 56 19.03 -8.36 -11.36
N GLN A 57 19.55 -8.35 -10.14
CA GLN A 57 20.81 -7.68 -9.76
C GLN A 57 22.06 -8.31 -10.42
N ASN A 58 21.98 -9.58 -10.81
CA ASN A 58 23.02 -10.34 -11.50
C ASN A 58 22.82 -10.32 -13.02
N GLU A 59 21.90 -9.48 -13.50
CA GLU A 59 21.57 -9.27 -14.91
C GLU A 59 20.92 -10.49 -15.60
N ASN A 60 20.41 -11.45 -14.82
CA ASN A 60 19.60 -12.54 -15.34
C ASN A 60 18.20 -12.05 -15.68
N ILE A 61 17.66 -12.54 -16.80
CA ILE A 61 16.28 -12.23 -17.21
C ILE A 61 15.31 -12.95 -16.27
N ILE A 62 14.39 -12.20 -15.66
CA ILE A 62 13.27 -12.75 -14.92
C ILE A 62 12.29 -13.35 -15.93
N LYS A 63 12.22 -14.68 -15.96
CA LYS A 63 11.33 -15.42 -16.87
C LYS A 63 9.96 -15.67 -16.25
N ASP A 64 9.89 -15.68 -14.92
CA ASP A 64 8.69 -15.99 -14.18
C ASP A 64 7.63 -14.90 -14.37
N ASP A 65 6.38 -15.34 -14.50
CA ASP A 65 5.23 -14.43 -14.51
C ASP A 65 4.89 -13.97 -13.10
N GLU A 66 5.32 -14.69 -12.06
CA GLU A 66 5.17 -14.29 -10.67
C GLU A 66 6.44 -13.62 -10.16
N ILE A 67 6.29 -12.43 -9.59
CA ILE A 67 7.39 -11.64 -9.03
C ILE A 67 7.05 -11.21 -7.61
N TYR A 68 8.07 -10.98 -6.79
CA TYR A 68 7.88 -10.78 -5.35
C TYR A 68 8.46 -9.46 -4.87
N LEU A 69 7.69 -8.72 -4.07
CA LEU A 69 8.05 -7.38 -3.58
C LEU A 69 9.34 -7.40 -2.74
N ASP A 70 9.56 -8.44 -1.94
CA ASP A 70 10.78 -8.65 -1.15
C ASP A 70 12.05 -8.79 -2.03
N LYS A 71 11.90 -9.29 -3.26
CA LYS A 71 13.00 -9.51 -4.22
C LYS A 71 13.23 -8.34 -5.18
N ILE A 72 12.38 -7.31 -5.21
CA ILE A 72 12.50 -6.24 -6.23
C ILE A 72 13.73 -5.35 -6.06
N LYS A 73 14.35 -5.33 -4.87
CA LYS A 73 15.57 -4.56 -4.63
C LYS A 73 16.68 -5.11 -5.53
N GLY A 74 17.19 -4.26 -6.42
CA GLY A 74 18.21 -4.62 -7.41
C GLY A 74 17.66 -5.04 -8.78
N TRP A 75 16.34 -5.21 -8.93
CA TRP A 75 15.73 -5.51 -10.22
C TRP A 75 15.60 -4.26 -11.08
N ARG A 76 15.66 -4.44 -12.40
CA ARG A 76 15.60 -3.34 -13.39
C ARG A 76 14.71 -3.71 -14.56
N LEU A 77 13.88 -2.77 -14.99
CA LEU A 77 13.16 -2.83 -16.26
C LEU A 77 14.05 -2.22 -17.35
N ILE A 78 14.41 -3.00 -18.36
CA ILE A 78 15.20 -2.56 -19.51
C ILE A 78 14.29 -2.46 -20.72
N THR A 79 14.33 -1.32 -21.38
CA THR A 79 13.52 -1.03 -22.56
C THR A 79 14.41 -0.66 -23.74
N ASN A 80 14.10 -1.23 -24.91
CA ASN A 80 14.65 -0.79 -26.18
C ASN A 80 13.49 -0.41 -27.10
N SER A 81 13.15 0.88 -27.08
CA SER A 81 11.97 1.43 -27.71
C SER A 81 12.05 1.47 -29.24
N HIS A 82 13.20 1.73 -29.86
CA HIS A 82 13.33 1.83 -31.33
C HIS A 82 12.16 2.54 -32.06
N GLY A 83 11.64 3.63 -31.47
CA GLY A 83 10.47 4.37 -31.98
C GLY A 83 9.09 3.94 -31.45
N LYS A 84 9.03 2.93 -30.58
CA LYS A 84 7.82 2.45 -29.90
C LYS A 84 7.70 3.10 -28.52
N GLU A 85 6.47 3.44 -28.13
CA GLU A 85 6.17 3.86 -26.77
C GLU A 85 5.58 2.71 -25.97
N PHE A 86 5.92 2.65 -24.69
CA PHE A 86 5.42 1.63 -23.78
C PHE A 86 4.78 2.24 -22.54
N GLU A 87 3.79 1.53 -22.01
CA GLU A 87 3.07 1.86 -20.78
C GLU A 87 3.05 0.65 -19.85
N ILE A 88 3.17 0.89 -18.55
CA ILE A 88 2.93 -0.10 -17.51
C ILE A 88 1.66 0.28 -16.78
N ARG A 89 0.77 -0.69 -16.60
CA ARG A 89 -0.44 -0.56 -15.78
C ARG A 89 -0.33 -1.44 -14.57
N PHE A 90 -0.70 -0.89 -13.43
CA PHE A 90 -0.77 -1.60 -12.16
C PHE A 90 -2.20 -1.58 -11.67
N SER A 91 -2.72 -2.72 -11.24
CA SER A 91 -4.02 -2.81 -10.58
C SER A 91 -4.00 -3.91 -9.53
N ASN A 92 -4.86 -3.80 -8.53
CA ASN A 92 -5.06 -4.88 -7.57
C ASN A 92 -5.99 -5.94 -8.17
N ASN A 93 -5.71 -7.23 -7.98
CA ASN A 93 -6.52 -8.29 -8.57
C ASN A 93 -7.94 -8.38 -7.99
N LYS A 94 -8.11 -8.05 -6.70
CA LYS A 94 -9.39 -7.99 -5.97
C LYS A 94 -10.11 -6.66 -6.20
N ASN A 95 -9.37 -5.59 -6.47
CA ASN A 95 -9.92 -4.27 -6.81
C ASN A 95 -9.37 -3.75 -8.14
N GLN A 96 -9.98 -4.23 -9.24
CA GLN A 96 -9.55 -3.91 -10.61
C GLN A 96 -10.07 -2.56 -11.12
N GLU A 97 -10.93 -1.88 -10.36
CA GLU A 97 -11.45 -0.56 -10.72
C GLU A 97 -10.37 0.52 -10.61
N ILE A 98 -9.39 0.34 -9.71
CA ILE A 98 -8.27 1.27 -9.54
C ILE A 98 -7.10 0.81 -10.40
N VAL A 99 -6.76 1.62 -11.40
CA VAL A 99 -5.64 1.37 -12.31
C VAL A 99 -4.68 2.55 -12.27
N ILE A 100 -3.39 2.26 -12.08
CA ILE A 100 -2.32 3.26 -12.15
C ILE A 100 -1.47 2.97 -13.38
N SER A 101 -1.48 3.91 -14.34
CA SER A 101 -0.76 3.80 -15.60
C SER A 101 0.45 4.75 -15.66
N LYS A 102 1.65 4.21 -15.88
CA LYS A 102 2.91 4.97 -16.02
C LYS A 102 3.54 4.75 -17.39
N LYS A 103 3.87 5.83 -18.10
CA LYS A 103 4.64 5.76 -19.35
C LYS A 103 6.10 5.39 -19.05
N ILE A 104 6.70 4.58 -19.90
CA ILE A 104 8.12 4.25 -19.81
C ILE A 104 8.92 5.22 -20.68
N GLU A 105 9.52 6.20 -20.05
CA GLU A 105 10.31 7.25 -20.72
C GLU A 105 11.81 6.94 -20.73
N ARG A 106 12.28 6.11 -19.78
CA ARG A 106 13.70 5.75 -19.62
C ARG A 106 14.00 4.35 -20.13
N LYS A 107 15.22 4.18 -20.66
CA LYS A 107 15.74 2.89 -21.13
C LYS A 107 16.00 1.89 -19.99
N VAL A 108 16.36 2.38 -18.81
CA VAL A 108 16.58 1.56 -17.62
C VAL A 108 15.85 2.22 -16.47
N ILE A 109 14.96 1.47 -15.84
CA ILE A 109 14.16 1.91 -14.70
C ILE A 109 14.43 0.92 -13.56
N PRO A 110 15.04 1.35 -12.44
CA PRO A 110 15.07 0.55 -11.23
C PRO A 110 13.65 0.15 -10.83
N PHE A 111 13.39 -1.14 -10.67
CA PHE A 111 12.03 -1.63 -10.42
C PHE A 111 11.49 -1.17 -9.05
N PHE A 112 12.40 -0.90 -8.12
CA PHE A 112 12.10 -0.32 -6.81
C PHE A 112 11.45 1.08 -6.88
N GLU A 113 11.55 1.82 -7.99
CA GLU A 113 10.83 3.10 -8.14
C GLU A 113 9.30 2.95 -8.14
N PHE A 114 8.79 1.73 -8.36
CA PHE A 114 7.37 1.44 -8.26
C PHE A 114 6.96 0.98 -6.86
N TYR A 115 7.88 0.90 -5.89
CA TYR A 115 7.61 0.36 -4.55
C TYR A 115 6.44 1.05 -3.85
N ASP A 116 6.41 2.39 -3.83
CA ASP A 116 5.31 3.14 -3.20
C ASP A 116 3.98 2.89 -3.92
N THR A 117 4.02 2.78 -5.26
CA THR A 117 2.84 2.43 -6.06
C THR A 117 2.33 1.03 -5.70
N PHE A 118 3.24 0.06 -5.49
CA PHE A 118 2.87 -1.26 -5.04
C PHE A 118 2.30 -1.26 -3.63
N LYS A 119 2.95 -0.58 -2.66
CA LYS A 119 2.48 -0.48 -1.28
C LYS A 119 1.06 0.10 -1.25
N SER A 120 0.80 1.18 -1.97
CA SER A 120 -0.55 1.79 -2.07
C SER A 120 -1.59 0.88 -2.72
N LEU A 121 -1.22 0.08 -3.73
CA LEU A 121 -2.16 -0.83 -4.39
C LEU A 121 -2.42 -2.11 -3.59
N PHE A 122 -1.43 -2.62 -2.85
CA PHE A 122 -1.63 -3.75 -1.92
C PHE A 122 -2.56 -3.36 -0.77
N GLN A 123 -2.43 -2.11 -0.31
CA GLN A 123 -3.35 -1.45 0.62
C GLN A 123 -4.75 -1.21 0.03
N LEU A 124 -5.11 -1.67 -1.17
CA LEU A 124 -6.51 -1.62 -1.61
C LEU A 124 -7.35 -2.80 -1.08
N TYR A 125 -6.70 -3.79 -0.50
CA TYR A 125 -7.34 -4.98 0.06
C TYR A 125 -6.57 -5.46 1.29
N ASN A 126 -7.02 -6.54 1.93
CA ASN A 126 -6.29 -7.15 3.03
C ASN A 126 -4.90 -7.62 2.56
N ILE A 127 -3.84 -7.01 3.09
CA ILE A 127 -2.43 -7.27 2.74
C ILE A 127 -2.04 -8.73 3.00
N ILE A 128 -2.67 -9.38 3.99
CA ILE A 128 -2.35 -10.74 4.45
C ILE A 128 -3.09 -11.81 3.63
N ASP A 129 -4.11 -11.43 2.84
CA ASP A 129 -4.84 -12.38 2.00
C ASP A 129 -3.89 -12.99 0.95
N ILE A 130 -3.85 -14.32 0.88
CA ILE A 130 -3.03 -15.09 -0.07
C ILE A 130 -3.38 -14.79 -1.53
N ASP A 131 -4.63 -14.41 -1.77
CA ASP A 131 -5.10 -14.05 -3.10
C ASP A 131 -4.88 -12.57 -3.40
N ASN A 132 -4.33 -11.74 -2.50
CA ASN A 132 -4.06 -10.34 -2.78
C ASN A 132 -2.75 -10.20 -3.56
N PHE A 133 -2.86 -9.91 -4.86
CA PHE A 133 -1.72 -9.67 -5.73
C PHE A 133 -1.97 -8.52 -6.68
N LEU A 134 -0.90 -7.87 -7.15
CA LEU A 134 -1.00 -6.81 -8.14
C LEU A 134 -0.81 -7.38 -9.54
N LYS A 135 -1.67 -6.98 -10.47
CA LYS A 135 -1.47 -7.21 -11.90
C LYS A 135 -0.62 -6.07 -12.43
N MET A 136 0.57 -6.42 -12.92
CA MET A 136 1.41 -5.51 -13.69
C MET A 136 1.29 -5.89 -15.17
N GLU A 137 0.83 -4.98 -16.01
CA GLU A 137 0.63 -5.22 -17.43
C GLU A 137 1.43 -4.22 -18.26
N ILE A 138 2.22 -4.73 -19.20
CA ILE A 138 3.03 -3.91 -20.10
C ILE A 138 2.36 -3.84 -21.46
N PHE A 139 2.14 -2.63 -21.96
CA PHE A 139 1.49 -2.35 -23.23
C PHE A 139 2.44 -1.60 -24.18
N GLU A 140 2.39 -1.97 -25.46
CA GLU A 140 2.88 -1.15 -26.58
C GLU A 140 1.77 -0.17 -26.97
N LEU A 141 2.10 1.13 -26.99
CA LEU A 141 1.19 2.19 -27.41
C LEU A 141 1.28 2.33 -28.94
N LEU A 142 0.18 2.04 -29.64
CA LEU A 142 0.09 2.19 -31.10
C LEU A 142 -0.55 3.53 -31.47
N PRO A 143 -0.26 4.10 -32.66
CA PRO A 143 -0.74 5.41 -33.11
C PRO A 143 -2.28 5.59 -33.12
N ASN A 144 -3.05 4.50 -33.08
CA ASN A 144 -4.51 4.50 -33.16
C ASN A 144 -5.22 4.28 -31.81
N ASN A 145 -4.56 4.58 -30.68
CA ASN A 145 -5.06 4.27 -29.32
C ASN A 145 -5.39 2.78 -29.09
N LYS A 146 -4.88 1.90 -29.94
CA LYS A 146 -4.93 0.45 -29.71
C LYS A 146 -3.70 0.07 -28.92
N ASN A 147 -3.90 -0.32 -27.67
CA ASN A 147 -2.80 -0.79 -26.84
C ASN A 147 -2.65 -2.29 -27.01
N ARG A 148 -1.44 -2.74 -27.35
CA ARG A 148 -1.15 -4.17 -27.44
C ARG A 148 -0.48 -4.60 -26.15
N LYS A 149 -1.12 -5.50 -25.40
CA LYS A 149 -0.49 -6.14 -24.23
C LYS A 149 0.68 -7.00 -24.70
N ILE A 150 1.86 -6.77 -24.12
CA ILE A 150 3.11 -7.47 -24.46
C ILE A 150 3.39 -8.57 -23.43
N LYS A 151 3.24 -8.23 -22.15
CA LYS A 151 3.59 -9.10 -21.02
C LYS A 151 2.75 -8.71 -19.82
N SER A 152 2.52 -9.65 -18.91
CA SER A 152 1.99 -9.36 -17.58
C SER A 152 2.73 -10.14 -16.53
N TYR A 153 2.80 -9.56 -15.34
CA TYR A 153 3.31 -10.18 -14.14
C TYR A 153 2.25 -10.14 -13.04
N SER A 154 2.24 -11.16 -12.19
CA SER A 154 1.58 -11.17 -10.90
C SER A 154 2.62 -10.76 -9.85
N VAL A 155 2.45 -9.58 -9.27
CA VAL A 155 3.31 -9.09 -8.19
C VAL A 155 2.69 -9.53 -6.87
N LYS A 156 3.38 -10.44 -6.17
CA LYS A 156 3.05 -10.87 -4.82
C LYS A 156 3.95 -10.16 -3.82
N GLN A 157 3.52 -10.09 -2.56
CA GLN A 157 4.30 -9.39 -1.54
C GLN A 157 5.42 -10.24 -0.94
N PHE A 158 5.13 -11.52 -0.70
CA PHE A 158 6.01 -12.45 0.02
C PHE A 158 6.36 -13.64 -0.86
N SER A 159 7.63 -14.04 -0.84
CA SER A 159 8.12 -15.15 -1.67
C SER A 159 8.14 -16.50 -0.98
N GLU A 160 8.07 -16.53 0.35
CA GLU A 160 8.16 -17.73 1.16
C GLU A 160 6.96 -17.84 2.12
N THR A 161 6.53 -19.07 2.38
CA THR A 161 5.52 -19.40 3.40
C THR A 161 6.07 -20.48 4.32
N ILE A 162 5.79 -20.36 5.62
CA ILE A 162 6.23 -21.36 6.60
C ILE A 162 5.14 -22.40 6.79
N LYS A 163 5.51 -23.67 6.61
CA LYS A 163 4.66 -24.80 6.99
C LYS A 163 4.89 -25.13 8.44
N TRP A 164 3.80 -25.44 9.13
CA TRP A 164 3.82 -25.76 10.55
C TRP A 164 2.89 -26.93 10.86
N GLN A 165 3.18 -27.60 11.96
CA GLN A 165 2.42 -28.72 12.50
C GLN A 165 2.48 -28.70 14.03
N VAL A 166 1.51 -29.32 14.69
CA VAL A 166 1.50 -29.42 16.17
C VAL A 166 1.73 -30.86 16.57
N ASN A 167 2.54 -31.08 17.60
CA ASN A 167 2.72 -32.40 18.21
C ASN A 167 1.80 -32.62 19.42
N ASP A 168 1.79 -33.84 19.95
CA ASP A 168 0.98 -34.23 21.13
C ASP A 168 1.35 -33.46 22.43
N GLU A 169 2.41 -32.68 22.42
CA GLU A 169 2.93 -31.89 23.56
C GLU A 169 2.64 -30.39 23.40
N ASN A 170 1.67 -30.00 22.56
CA ASN A 170 1.31 -28.60 22.29
C ASN A 170 2.48 -27.73 21.77
N THR A 171 3.49 -28.36 21.17
CA THR A 171 4.61 -27.68 20.55
C THR A 171 4.34 -27.52 19.06
N ILE A 172 4.37 -26.27 18.59
CA ILE A 172 4.26 -25.95 17.17
C ILE A 172 5.65 -26.13 16.55
N LYS A 173 5.75 -26.97 15.53
CA LYS A 173 6.97 -27.25 14.77
C LYS A 173 6.91 -26.63 13.38
N PHE A 174 8.04 -26.12 12.90
CA PHE A 174 8.18 -25.51 11.58
C PHE A 174 9.14 -26.29 10.69
N ASP A 175 8.81 -26.40 9.41
CA ASP A 175 9.69 -26.95 8.39
C ASP A 175 10.83 -25.97 8.08
N GLU A 176 12.04 -26.47 7.85
CA GLU A 176 13.19 -25.64 7.47
C GLU A 176 13.00 -25.05 6.06
N ILE A 177 13.36 -23.78 5.90
CA ILE A 177 13.34 -23.07 4.62
C ILE A 177 14.78 -22.70 4.26
N SER A 178 15.27 -23.17 3.11
CA SER A 178 16.68 -23.02 2.72
C SER A 178 17.15 -21.58 2.61
N ASN A 179 16.23 -20.63 2.43
CA ASN A 179 16.52 -19.22 2.19
C ASN A 179 16.36 -18.34 3.43
N ILE A 180 15.90 -18.85 4.57
CA ILE A 180 15.60 -18.07 5.77
C ILE A 180 16.19 -18.74 7.01
N ASP A 181 16.89 -17.98 7.83
CA ASP A 181 17.31 -18.42 9.16
C ASP A 181 16.13 -18.27 10.13
N ILE A 182 15.31 -19.32 10.27
CA ILE A 182 14.09 -19.27 11.08
C ILE A 182 14.38 -18.86 12.54
N SER A 183 15.49 -19.32 13.11
CA SER A 183 15.84 -19.00 14.51
C SER A 183 16.16 -17.53 14.75
N ASN A 184 16.73 -16.83 13.76
CA ASN A 184 17.19 -15.46 13.92
C ASN A 184 16.26 -14.43 13.25
N ASP A 185 15.57 -14.83 12.19
CA ASP A 185 14.78 -13.93 11.35
C ASP A 185 13.28 -14.06 11.58
N VAL A 186 12.79 -15.14 12.21
CA VAL A 186 11.35 -15.40 12.33
C VAL A 186 10.95 -15.43 13.80
N TYR A 187 9.81 -14.79 14.08
CA TYR A 187 9.28 -14.62 15.42
C TYR A 187 7.78 -14.86 15.42
N ALA A 188 7.25 -15.22 16.58
CA ALA A 188 5.82 -15.33 16.81
C ALA A 188 5.34 -14.22 17.73
N LEU A 189 4.12 -13.74 17.48
CA LEU A 189 3.42 -12.86 18.39
C LEU A 189 2.15 -13.54 18.90
N PRO A 190 1.97 -13.69 20.22
CA PRO A 190 0.78 -14.33 20.76
C PRO A 190 -0.47 -13.47 20.55
N LEU A 191 -1.60 -14.15 20.42
CA LEU A 191 -2.94 -13.59 20.27
C LEU A 191 -3.83 -14.08 21.40
N ASP A 192 -4.92 -13.35 21.67
CA ASP A 192 -5.95 -13.72 22.64
C ASP A 192 -5.37 -14.11 24.03
N CYS A 193 -4.32 -13.42 24.46
CA CYS A 193 -3.62 -13.67 25.71
C CYS A 193 -3.66 -12.45 26.65
N ASP A 194 -3.20 -12.65 27.89
CA ASP A 194 -3.06 -11.58 28.87
C ASP A 194 -1.96 -10.59 28.47
N LEU A 195 -2.08 -9.33 28.89
CA LEU A 195 -1.18 -8.25 28.50
C LEU A 195 0.30 -8.57 28.77
N GLU A 196 0.60 -9.22 29.90
CA GLU A 196 1.96 -9.62 30.29
C GLU A 196 2.58 -10.69 29.39
N HIS A 197 1.81 -11.29 28.48
CA HIS A 197 2.28 -12.28 27.53
C HIS A 197 2.42 -11.73 26.11
N ILE A 198 1.98 -10.49 25.85
CA ILE A 198 2.11 -9.85 24.54
C ILE A 198 3.54 -9.34 24.36
N ASP A 199 4.41 -10.21 23.86
CA ASP A 199 5.76 -9.86 23.43
C ASP A 199 6.21 -10.77 22.28
N LYS A 200 7.28 -10.36 21.60
CA LYS A 200 7.94 -11.09 20.52
C LYS A 200 8.54 -12.39 21.07
N ILE A 201 8.08 -13.53 20.58
CA ILE A 201 8.56 -14.86 20.97
C ILE A 201 9.58 -15.36 19.93
N GLU A 202 10.77 -15.70 20.41
CA GLU A 202 11.85 -16.30 19.61
C GLU A 202 11.55 -17.76 19.28
N ILE A 203 11.98 -18.21 18.11
CA ILE A 203 11.83 -19.59 17.66
C ILE A 203 13.08 -20.38 18.03
N THR A 204 12.88 -21.48 18.77
CA THR A 204 13.97 -22.34 19.18
C THR A 204 14.31 -23.35 18.08
N LYS A 205 15.60 -23.54 17.81
CA LYS A 205 16.08 -24.61 16.93
C LYS A 205 16.46 -25.83 17.77
N ASP A 206 15.69 -26.90 17.63
CA ASP A 206 16.05 -28.23 18.10
C ASP A 206 16.87 -28.97 17.01
N GLN A 207 17.38 -30.16 17.31
CA GLN A 207 18.31 -30.88 16.42
C GLN A 207 17.78 -31.07 14.98
N ASP A 208 16.46 -31.32 14.84
CA ASP A 208 15.84 -31.66 13.56
C ASP A 208 14.68 -30.73 13.14
N PHE A 209 14.27 -29.77 13.98
CA PHE A 209 13.13 -28.90 13.71
C PHE A 209 13.21 -27.57 14.46
N TYR A 210 12.44 -26.59 14.01
CA TYR A 210 12.23 -25.34 14.73
C TYR A 210 10.91 -25.40 15.50
N SER A 211 10.85 -24.80 16.69
CA SER A 211 9.70 -24.95 17.58
C SER A 211 9.38 -23.68 18.37
N ILE A 212 8.10 -23.58 18.77
CA ILE A 212 7.65 -22.65 19.82
C ILE A 212 6.91 -23.46 20.88
N ASN A 213 7.29 -23.24 22.14
CA ASN A 213 6.60 -23.83 23.28
C ASN A 213 5.44 -22.93 23.73
N ALA A 214 4.22 -23.33 23.40
CA ALA A 214 3.01 -22.55 23.58
C ALA A 214 2.39 -22.76 24.98
N THR A 215 3.11 -22.37 26.03
CA THR A 215 2.64 -22.54 27.43
C THR A 215 1.68 -21.44 27.91
N LYS A 216 1.69 -20.27 27.27
CA LYS A 216 1.02 -19.05 27.75
C LYS A 216 -0.02 -18.48 26.78
N ALA A 217 -0.07 -19.00 25.57
CA ALA A 217 -0.99 -18.59 24.53
C ALA A 217 -1.18 -19.75 23.54
N ASP A 218 -2.38 -19.86 22.98
CA ASP A 218 -2.73 -20.95 22.06
C ASP A 218 -2.73 -20.53 20.59
N LYS A 219 -2.59 -19.23 20.32
CA LYS A 219 -2.71 -18.61 19.00
C LYS A 219 -1.58 -17.61 18.81
N PHE A 220 -1.00 -17.59 17.63
CA PHE A 220 0.10 -16.71 17.31
C PHE A 220 0.04 -16.22 15.86
N ILE A 221 0.76 -15.14 15.59
CA ILE A 221 1.07 -14.68 14.26
C ILE A 221 2.56 -14.81 14.06
N LEU A 222 2.95 -15.60 13.05
CA LEU A 222 4.32 -15.79 12.65
C LEU A 222 4.72 -14.69 11.66
N PHE A 223 5.88 -14.08 11.85
CA PHE A 223 6.36 -13.01 10.97
C PHE A 223 7.89 -12.96 10.92
N THR A 224 8.43 -12.27 9.92
CA THR A 224 9.87 -12.05 9.77
C THR A 224 10.29 -10.70 10.34
N ASP A 225 11.48 -10.61 10.91
CA ASP A 225 12.13 -9.35 11.28
C ASP A 225 12.17 -8.35 10.13
N LYS A 226 12.00 -7.06 10.47
CA LYS A 226 12.03 -5.95 9.51
C LYS A 226 13.33 -5.87 8.71
N ASN A 227 14.45 -6.34 9.26
CA ASN A 227 15.77 -6.26 8.63
C ASN A 227 16.12 -7.48 7.79
N SER A 228 15.33 -8.56 7.83
CA SER A 228 15.63 -9.74 7.04
C SER A 228 15.50 -9.44 5.54
N LYS A 229 16.36 -10.08 4.75
CA LYS A 229 16.39 -9.92 3.29
C LYS A 229 15.21 -10.58 2.61
N ILE A 230 14.67 -11.64 3.20
CA ILE A 230 13.57 -12.43 2.66
C ILE A 230 12.49 -12.42 3.72
N LYS A 231 11.26 -12.04 3.32
CA LYS A 231 10.13 -11.95 4.24
C LYS A 231 9.21 -13.13 4.01
N ILE A 232 8.77 -13.77 5.08
CA ILE A 232 7.65 -14.71 5.02
C ILE A 232 6.35 -13.95 4.99
N LYS A 233 5.35 -14.55 4.36
CA LYS A 233 3.96 -14.13 4.56
C LYS A 233 3.61 -14.28 6.04
N PRO A 234 3.08 -13.22 6.70
CA PRO A 234 2.55 -13.37 8.05
C PRO A 234 1.46 -14.45 8.09
N GLU A 235 1.57 -15.39 9.03
CA GLU A 235 0.71 -16.57 9.07
C GLU A 235 0.11 -16.76 10.46
N PHE A 236 -1.18 -17.08 10.52
CA PHE A 236 -1.85 -17.46 11.77
C PHE A 236 -1.51 -18.92 12.09
N ILE A 237 -1.02 -19.16 13.30
CA ILE A 237 -0.68 -20.50 13.79
C ILE A 237 -1.35 -20.74 15.14
N SER A 238 -1.72 -21.98 15.45
CA SER A 238 -2.37 -22.33 16.72
C SER A 238 -1.94 -23.69 17.22
N VAL A 239 -1.96 -23.86 18.54
CA VAL A 239 -1.78 -25.14 19.22
C VAL A 239 -2.90 -26.13 18.88
N ASN A 240 -4.10 -25.64 18.55
CA ASN A 240 -5.16 -26.47 18.00
C ASN A 240 -5.19 -26.32 16.47
N PRO A 241 -4.76 -27.32 15.68
CA PRO A 241 -4.77 -27.25 14.23
C PRO A 241 -6.17 -27.07 13.62
N GLU A 242 -7.23 -27.45 14.35
CA GLU A 242 -8.62 -27.26 13.92
C GLU A 242 -9.10 -25.81 14.11
N ASN A 243 -8.32 -24.95 14.79
CA ASN A 243 -8.59 -23.51 14.79
C ASN A 243 -8.27 -22.95 13.41
N GLU A 244 -9.26 -22.97 12.53
CA GLU A 244 -9.17 -22.34 11.23
C GLU A 244 -9.19 -20.81 11.33
N LEU A 245 -8.66 -20.15 10.30
CA LEU A 245 -8.86 -18.73 10.09
C LEU A 245 -10.37 -18.44 10.10
N THR A 246 -10.78 -17.61 11.05
CA THR A 246 -12.20 -17.28 11.21
C THR A 246 -12.74 -16.63 9.94
N ASN A 247 -14.00 -16.92 9.60
CA ASN A 247 -14.65 -16.31 8.44
C ASN A 247 -14.80 -14.78 8.64
N VAL A 248 -15.21 -14.09 7.56
CA VAL A 248 -15.36 -12.62 7.57
C VAL A 248 -16.37 -12.15 8.63
N GLU A 249 -17.43 -12.92 8.88
CA GLU A 249 -18.48 -12.55 9.83
C GLU A 249 -17.98 -12.66 11.28
N ASP A 250 -17.31 -13.76 11.63
CA ASP A 250 -16.69 -13.95 12.94
C ASP A 250 -15.65 -12.86 13.23
N ARG A 251 -14.87 -12.48 12.21
CA ARG A 251 -13.93 -11.37 12.30
C ARG A 251 -14.65 -10.05 12.58
N ASN A 252 -15.72 -9.76 11.84
CA ASN A 252 -16.51 -8.55 12.03
C ASN A 252 -17.13 -8.47 13.43
N ILE A 253 -17.60 -9.60 13.97
CA ILE A 253 -18.10 -9.70 15.35
C ILE A 253 -16.99 -9.35 16.34
N ARG A 254 -15.78 -9.92 16.21
CA ARG A 254 -14.65 -9.59 17.09
C ARG A 254 -14.27 -8.11 17.04
N ILE A 255 -14.18 -7.54 15.83
CA ILE A 255 -13.88 -6.11 15.65
C ILE A 255 -14.95 -5.25 16.34
N THR A 256 -16.21 -5.62 16.22
CA THR A 256 -17.33 -4.93 16.89
C THR A 256 -17.23 -5.04 18.41
N ASN A 257 -16.87 -6.21 18.94
CA ASN A 257 -16.69 -6.41 20.38
C ASN A 257 -15.54 -5.57 20.93
N TYR A 258 -14.39 -5.54 20.24
CA TYR A 258 -13.27 -4.68 20.63
C TYR A 258 -13.65 -3.20 20.55
N SER A 259 -14.42 -2.80 19.54
CA SER A 259 -14.92 -1.43 19.42
C SER A 259 -15.75 -1.02 20.63
N GLN A 260 -16.70 -1.87 21.04
CA GLN A 260 -17.53 -1.63 22.22
C GLN A 260 -16.70 -1.55 23.52
N GLN A 261 -15.72 -2.44 23.70
CA GLN A 261 -14.83 -2.42 24.86
C GLN A 261 -13.98 -1.15 24.90
N LEU A 262 -13.31 -0.81 23.80
CA LEU A 262 -12.45 0.38 23.72
C LEU A 262 -13.25 1.69 23.90
N LEU A 263 -14.49 1.75 23.43
CA LEU A 263 -15.38 2.89 23.67
C LEU A 263 -15.77 3.00 25.15
N ALA A 264 -16.15 1.89 25.79
CA ALA A 264 -16.63 1.87 27.16
C ALA A 264 -15.53 2.09 28.22
N GLU A 265 -14.32 1.58 27.98
CA GLU A 265 -13.23 1.58 28.97
C GLU A 265 -12.30 2.81 28.89
N ASP A 266 -11.61 3.13 29.97
CA ASP A 266 -10.64 4.24 30.03
C ASP A 266 -9.22 3.84 29.59
N PHE A 267 -8.34 4.81 29.38
CA PHE A 267 -6.96 4.58 28.90
C PHE A 267 -6.06 3.79 29.85
N THR A 268 -6.47 3.57 31.10
CA THR A 268 -5.71 2.75 32.06
C THR A 268 -6.08 1.28 31.99
N SER A 269 -7.15 0.94 31.27
CA SER A 269 -7.67 -0.41 31.22
C SER A 269 -6.80 -1.38 30.42
N ASP A 270 -7.03 -2.67 30.64
CA ASP A 270 -6.28 -3.75 29.99
C ASP A 270 -6.44 -3.71 28.46
N VAL A 271 -7.65 -3.46 27.94
CA VAL A 271 -7.88 -3.43 26.48
C VAL A 271 -7.10 -2.31 25.79
N TRP A 272 -6.99 -1.13 26.40
CA TRP A 272 -6.18 -0.02 25.84
C TRP A 272 -4.68 -0.31 25.91
N ASN A 273 -4.21 -0.94 26.99
CA ASN A 273 -2.81 -1.34 27.07
C ASN A 273 -2.47 -2.47 26.09
N LYS A 274 -3.40 -3.41 25.83
CA LYS A 274 -3.28 -4.41 24.77
C LYS A 274 -3.23 -3.75 23.38
N PHE A 275 -4.11 -2.76 23.14
CA PHE A 275 -4.08 -1.96 21.91
C PHE A 275 -2.71 -1.28 21.72
N TRP A 276 -2.15 -0.67 22.76
CA TRP A 276 -0.80 -0.08 22.72
C TRP A 276 0.27 -1.12 22.40
N ALA A 277 0.28 -2.26 23.08
CA ALA A 277 1.28 -3.31 22.89
C ALA A 277 1.31 -3.78 21.44
N TYR A 278 0.14 -4.13 20.88
CA TYR A 278 0.05 -4.54 19.47
C TYR A 278 0.43 -3.42 18.50
N TYR A 279 -0.01 -2.17 18.76
CA TYR A 279 0.38 -1.02 17.93
C TYR A 279 1.90 -0.82 17.90
N TYR A 280 2.55 -0.86 19.07
CA TYR A 280 3.99 -0.70 19.19
C TYR A 280 4.74 -1.84 18.48
N LEU A 281 4.30 -3.09 18.68
CA LEU A 281 4.89 -4.25 18.01
C LEU A 281 4.73 -4.20 16.49
N CYS A 282 3.60 -3.69 15.98
CA CYS A 282 3.42 -3.42 14.55
C CYS A 282 4.47 -2.44 14.03
N LYS A 283 4.63 -1.29 14.72
CA LYS A 283 5.57 -0.24 14.33
C LYS A 283 7.02 -0.71 14.40
N GLU A 284 7.39 -1.46 15.45
CA GLU A 284 8.75 -1.96 15.62
C GLU A 284 9.14 -3.06 14.63
N ASN A 285 8.17 -3.83 14.13
CA ASN A 285 8.44 -5.00 13.28
C ASN A 285 7.94 -4.86 11.82
N ASP A 286 7.47 -3.67 11.40
CA ASP A 286 6.92 -3.43 10.05
C ASP A 286 5.77 -4.41 9.72
N LEU A 287 4.93 -4.70 10.72
CA LEU A 287 3.73 -5.52 10.55
C LEU A 287 2.53 -4.63 10.19
N PRO A 288 1.65 -5.08 9.29
CA PRO A 288 0.38 -4.41 9.06
C PRO A 288 -0.41 -4.29 10.36
N PHE A 289 -0.93 -3.12 10.67
CA PHE A 289 -1.85 -2.88 11.77
C PHE A 289 -3.17 -3.65 11.60
N ALA A 290 -3.61 -3.85 10.35
CA ALA A 290 -4.79 -4.63 9.98
C ALA A 290 -4.69 -6.13 10.36
N THR A 291 -3.51 -6.58 10.78
CA THR A 291 -3.26 -7.90 11.36
C THR A 291 -4.06 -8.11 12.65
N PHE A 292 -4.23 -7.07 13.47
CA PHE A 292 -4.87 -7.16 14.78
C PHE A 292 -6.27 -6.54 14.77
N ASP A 293 -7.28 -7.35 15.09
CA ASP A 293 -8.68 -6.91 15.07
C ASP A 293 -8.95 -5.77 16.08
N ILE A 294 -8.24 -5.76 17.22
CA ILE A 294 -8.30 -4.67 18.22
C ILE A 294 -7.82 -3.33 17.65
N ILE A 295 -6.81 -3.34 16.78
CA ILE A 295 -6.32 -2.12 16.12
C ILE A 295 -7.31 -1.70 15.03
N LYS A 296 -7.81 -2.66 14.25
CA LYS A 296 -8.80 -2.41 13.19
C LYS A 296 -10.12 -1.85 13.72
N ALA A 297 -10.48 -2.14 14.97
CA ALA A 297 -11.69 -1.64 15.63
C ALA A 297 -11.84 -0.11 15.56
N ILE A 298 -10.74 0.65 15.52
CA ILE A 298 -10.80 2.12 15.46
C ILE A 298 -11.47 2.66 14.18
N THR A 299 -11.62 1.83 13.15
CA THR A 299 -12.27 2.20 11.88
C THR A 299 -13.79 2.08 11.91
N THR A 300 -14.39 1.66 13.04
CA THR A 300 -15.84 1.41 13.12
C THR A 300 -16.63 2.58 13.68
N SER A 301 -15.99 3.59 14.26
CA SER A 301 -16.64 4.77 14.81
C SER A 301 -15.70 5.96 14.75
N SER A 302 -16.23 7.12 14.37
CA SER A 302 -15.50 8.37 14.45
C SER A 302 -15.05 8.69 15.89
N GLU A 303 -15.87 8.40 16.89
CA GLU A 303 -15.56 8.65 18.30
C GLU A 303 -14.36 7.79 18.73
N LEU A 304 -14.37 6.51 18.36
CA LEU A 304 -13.29 5.59 18.68
C LEU A 304 -11.99 5.96 17.97
N ALA A 305 -12.06 6.41 16.72
CA ALA A 305 -10.88 6.94 16.02
C ALA A 305 -10.29 8.16 16.75
N ALA A 306 -11.12 9.12 17.18
CA ALA A 306 -10.67 10.28 17.96
C ALA A 306 -10.02 9.86 19.29
N LYS A 307 -10.65 8.92 19.99
CA LYS A 307 -10.17 8.36 21.25
C LYS A 307 -8.85 7.60 21.09
N ALA A 308 -8.69 6.84 20.01
CA ALA A 308 -7.45 6.14 19.69
C ALA A 308 -6.31 7.11 19.34
N PHE A 309 -6.58 8.16 18.55
CA PHE A 309 -5.61 9.22 18.29
C PHE A 309 -5.12 9.86 19.60
N SER A 310 -6.07 10.19 20.48
CA SER A 310 -5.82 10.78 21.78
C SER A 310 -4.92 9.89 22.63
N PHE A 311 -5.29 8.61 22.79
CA PHE A 311 -4.50 7.63 23.53
C PHE A 311 -3.07 7.48 23.00
N LEU A 312 -2.92 7.30 21.69
CA LEU A 312 -1.61 7.15 21.07
C LEU A 312 -0.76 8.41 21.27
N SER A 313 -1.32 9.60 21.04
CA SER A 313 -0.60 10.87 21.21
C SER A 313 -0.05 11.04 22.62
N LEU A 314 -0.85 10.72 23.64
CA LEU A 314 -0.41 10.76 25.05
C LEU A 314 0.71 9.76 25.33
N LYS A 315 0.68 8.55 24.75
CA LYS A 315 1.74 7.55 24.90
C LYS A 315 3.04 7.97 24.21
N PHE A 316 2.99 8.70 23.08
CA PHE A 316 4.18 9.24 22.43
C PHE A 316 4.83 10.33 23.29
N ASP A 317 4.04 11.31 23.75
CA ASP A 317 4.55 12.43 24.54
C ASP A 317 5.11 11.98 25.90
N ALA A 318 4.57 10.91 26.50
CA ALA A 318 5.09 10.33 27.75
C ALA A 318 6.48 9.67 27.62
N ASN A 319 6.90 9.29 26.41
CA ASN A 319 8.14 8.54 26.14
C ASN A 319 9.26 9.40 25.52
N GLU A 320 9.29 10.71 25.80
CA GLU A 320 10.25 11.70 25.26
C GLU A 320 10.14 12.00 23.74
N TYR A 321 9.23 11.34 23.02
CA TYR A 321 9.00 11.57 21.59
C TYR A 321 7.81 12.48 21.38
N ARG A 322 8.06 13.76 21.05
CA ARG A 322 6.98 14.67 20.68
C ARG A 322 6.31 14.22 19.38
N PHE A 323 4.98 14.13 19.38
CA PHE A 323 4.21 13.87 18.16
C PHE A 323 4.58 14.86 17.04
N SER A 324 4.99 14.32 15.91
CA SER A 324 5.50 15.05 14.75
C SER A 324 4.41 15.45 13.75
N GLY A 325 3.20 14.90 13.87
CA GLY A 325 2.09 15.11 12.94
C GLY A 325 1.96 14.07 11.82
N ASN A 326 3.03 13.31 11.53
CA ASN A 326 2.99 12.22 10.54
C ASN A 326 3.09 10.82 11.16
N ASP A 327 3.15 10.71 12.49
CA ASP A 327 3.41 9.44 13.19
C ASP A 327 2.35 8.36 12.93
N PHE A 328 1.16 8.75 12.50
CA PHE A 328 0.05 7.83 12.23
C PHE A 328 -0.28 7.64 10.75
N VAL A 329 0.49 8.22 9.82
CA VAL A 329 0.26 8.07 8.37
C VAL A 329 0.28 6.61 7.94
N GLU A 330 1.15 5.79 8.54
CA GLU A 330 1.21 4.36 8.22
C GLU A 330 -0.03 3.61 8.71
N LEU A 331 -0.53 3.96 9.91
CA LEU A 331 -1.76 3.42 10.48
C LEU A 331 -2.98 3.78 9.61
N GLU A 332 -3.09 5.05 9.22
CA GLU A 332 -4.13 5.57 8.33
C GLU A 332 -4.16 4.82 6.99
N ASN A 333 -2.99 4.69 6.36
CA ASN A 333 -2.89 4.02 5.06
C ASN A 333 -3.17 2.52 5.14
N ASP A 334 -2.71 1.85 6.20
CA ASP A 334 -2.92 0.42 6.36
C ASP A 334 -4.40 0.09 6.66
N LEU A 335 -5.01 0.82 7.59
CA LEU A 335 -6.43 0.67 7.94
C LEU A 335 -7.39 1.34 6.94
N GLY A 336 -6.85 2.08 5.98
CA GLY A 336 -7.59 2.67 4.87
C GLY A 336 -8.49 3.84 5.28
N PHE A 337 -8.14 4.62 6.30
CA PHE A 337 -8.89 5.81 6.73
C PHE A 337 -7.96 7.02 6.91
N SER A 338 -8.51 8.18 7.27
CA SER A 338 -7.72 9.33 7.73
C SER A 338 -8.36 9.96 8.96
N PHE A 339 -7.56 10.40 9.92
CA PHE A 339 -8.03 11.01 11.17
C PHE A 339 -8.75 12.34 10.93
N HIS A 340 -8.41 13.09 9.88
CA HIS A 340 -9.14 14.31 9.56
C HIS A 340 -10.58 14.08 9.09
N TRP A 341 -11.03 12.83 8.90
CA TRP A 341 -12.43 12.50 8.61
C TRP A 341 -13.31 12.44 9.85
N VAL A 342 -12.71 12.42 11.04
CA VAL A 342 -13.41 12.35 12.33
C VAL A 342 -14.33 13.57 12.50
N ASP A 343 -15.51 13.32 13.05
CA ASP A 343 -16.49 14.34 13.45
C ASP A 343 -15.83 15.37 14.38
N THR A 344 -16.01 16.65 14.05
CA THR A 344 -15.51 17.77 14.83
C THR A 344 -15.95 17.70 16.30
N ASN A 345 -17.18 17.26 16.59
CA ASN A 345 -17.67 17.15 17.96
C ASN A 345 -16.85 16.14 18.78
N HIS A 346 -16.47 15.01 18.18
CA HIS A 346 -15.62 14.03 18.85
C HIS A 346 -14.20 14.55 19.11
N TRP A 347 -13.69 15.47 18.28
CA TRP A 347 -12.45 16.18 18.61
C TRP A 347 -12.63 17.13 19.79
N LEU A 348 -13.68 17.96 19.76
CA LEU A 348 -13.98 18.91 20.82
C LEU A 348 -14.16 18.20 22.18
N ASP A 349 -14.91 17.10 22.22
CA ASP A 349 -15.10 16.29 23.42
C ASP A 349 -13.78 15.75 24.00
N ASN A 350 -12.82 15.39 23.14
CA ASN A 350 -11.49 14.95 23.57
C ASN A 350 -10.63 16.12 24.06
N PHE A 351 -10.76 17.31 23.45
CA PHE A 351 -10.05 18.52 23.89
C PHE A 351 -10.54 19.01 25.25
N GLU A 352 -11.84 18.92 25.52
CA GLU A 352 -12.39 19.25 26.84
C GLU A 352 -11.81 18.34 27.93
N LYS A 353 -11.62 17.06 27.61
CA LYS A 353 -11.05 16.07 28.56
C LYS A 353 -9.53 16.20 28.69
N ASN A 354 -8.82 16.48 27.60
CA ASN A 354 -7.35 16.53 27.56
C ASN A 354 -6.87 17.69 26.66
N PRO A 355 -6.76 18.93 27.19
CA PRO A 355 -6.41 20.11 26.39
C PRO A 355 -5.04 20.04 25.67
N GLU A 356 -4.10 19.26 26.20
CA GLU A 356 -2.79 19.01 25.59
C GLU A 356 -2.86 18.38 24.19
N LEU A 357 -3.95 17.67 23.88
CA LEU A 357 -4.18 17.04 22.58
C LEU A 357 -4.38 18.04 21.44
N ILE A 358 -4.76 19.29 21.75
CA ILE A 358 -4.95 20.33 20.73
C ILE A 358 -3.68 20.49 19.90
N SER A 359 -2.50 20.50 20.55
CA SER A 359 -1.22 20.62 19.84
C SER A 359 -0.97 19.44 18.92
N ALA A 360 -1.32 18.21 19.33
CA ALA A 360 -1.12 17.02 18.52
C ALA A 360 -2.04 17.02 17.30
N VAL A 361 -3.33 17.25 17.49
CA VAL A 361 -4.30 17.33 16.39
C VAL A 361 -3.93 18.46 15.44
N PHE A 362 -3.58 19.64 15.94
CA PHE A 362 -3.18 20.76 15.08
C PHE A 362 -1.90 20.46 14.29
N SER A 363 -0.94 19.75 14.90
CA SER A 363 0.29 19.34 14.19
C SER A 363 0.00 18.35 13.06
N MET A 364 -0.94 17.41 13.26
CA MET A 364 -1.41 16.50 12.20
C MET A 364 -2.02 17.30 11.04
N PHE A 365 -2.94 18.22 11.33
CA PHE A 365 -3.57 19.05 10.32
C PHE A 365 -2.57 20.00 9.63
N ASP A 366 -1.65 20.61 10.35
CA ASP A 366 -0.69 21.58 9.77
C ASP A 366 0.24 20.95 8.74
N LEU A 367 0.56 19.66 8.89
CA LEU A 367 1.38 18.94 7.92
C LEU A 367 0.63 18.52 6.66
N GLN A 368 -0.64 18.14 6.80
CA GLN A 368 -1.37 17.49 5.71
C GLN A 368 -2.49 18.35 5.10
N TYR A 369 -3.18 19.15 5.93
CA TYR A 369 -4.42 19.86 5.59
C TYR A 369 -4.54 21.20 6.35
N LYS A 370 -3.56 22.08 6.16
CA LYS A 370 -3.48 23.35 6.88
C LYS A 370 -4.72 24.24 6.69
N LYS A 371 -5.30 24.28 5.49
CA LYS A 371 -6.50 25.10 5.23
C LYS A 371 -7.72 24.48 5.89
N LEU A 372 -7.82 23.16 5.85
CA LEU A 372 -8.90 22.42 6.51
C LEU A 372 -8.91 22.69 8.01
N LYS A 373 -7.74 22.73 8.66
CA LYS A 373 -7.61 23.09 10.08
C LYS A 373 -8.30 24.41 10.40
N ILE A 374 -7.95 25.45 9.65
CA ILE A 374 -8.44 26.81 9.84
C ILE A 374 -9.96 26.83 9.63
N ASN A 375 -10.46 26.06 8.67
CA ASN A 375 -11.88 25.98 8.39
C ASN A 375 -12.68 25.27 9.50
N ILE A 376 -12.15 24.18 10.05
CA ILE A 376 -12.80 23.40 11.10
C ILE A 376 -12.75 24.11 12.46
N PHE A 377 -11.62 24.73 12.81
CA PHE A 377 -11.38 25.21 14.17
C PHE A 377 -11.27 26.74 14.33
N ASP A 378 -11.00 27.50 13.26
CA ASP A 378 -10.71 28.94 13.36
C ASP A 378 -11.74 29.86 12.65
N GLU A 379 -12.89 29.35 12.19
CA GLU A 379 -14.06 30.09 11.61
C GLU A 379 -13.75 31.28 10.67
N ASN A 380 -12.70 31.23 9.82
CA ASN A 380 -12.24 32.46 9.15
C ASN A 380 -11.87 32.40 7.66
N GLU A 381 -12.18 31.34 6.91
CA GLU A 381 -11.95 31.35 5.46
C GLU A 381 -13.23 31.30 4.62
N ASN A 382 -13.66 32.49 4.19
CA ASN A 382 -14.52 32.64 3.03
C ASN A 382 -13.69 32.41 1.75
N ASN A 383 -13.50 31.14 1.38
CA ASN A 383 -12.87 30.81 0.11
C ASN A 383 -13.84 31.02 -1.05
N GLN A 384 -13.47 31.86 -2.02
CA GLN A 384 -14.14 31.96 -3.32
C GLN A 384 -13.84 30.70 -4.16
N PHE A 385 -14.39 29.56 -3.75
CA PHE A 385 -14.24 28.30 -4.47
C PHE A 385 -15.39 28.10 -5.45
N LEU A 386 -15.09 28.17 -6.75
CA LEU A 386 -16.04 27.90 -7.83
C LEU A 386 -15.95 26.43 -8.25
N PHE A 387 -16.72 25.58 -7.57
CA PHE A 387 -16.65 24.11 -7.67
C PHE A 387 -16.54 23.59 -9.11
N ASN A 388 -17.46 23.99 -10.00
CA ASN A 388 -17.48 23.50 -11.39
C ASN A 388 -16.24 23.95 -12.20
N SER A 389 -15.74 25.16 -11.94
CA SER A 389 -14.53 25.66 -12.63
C SER A 389 -13.31 24.87 -12.18
N GLU A 390 -13.17 24.66 -10.88
CA GLU A 390 -12.05 23.89 -10.30
C GLU A 390 -12.13 22.40 -10.67
N LEU A 391 -13.33 21.81 -10.74
CA LEU A 391 -13.52 20.43 -11.21
C LEU A 391 -13.08 20.29 -12.67
N ASN A 392 -13.41 21.25 -13.53
CA ASN A 392 -12.97 21.23 -14.92
C ASN A 392 -11.46 21.40 -15.04
N LYS A 393 -10.84 22.27 -14.24
CA LYS A 393 -9.39 22.40 -14.16
C LYS A 393 -8.74 21.10 -13.68
N LEU A 394 -9.29 20.44 -12.66
CA LEU A 394 -8.83 19.13 -12.21
C LEU A 394 -8.89 18.11 -13.35
N ARG A 395 -10.04 18.01 -14.04
CA ARG A 395 -10.20 17.08 -15.17
C ARG A 395 -9.19 17.34 -16.28
N GLN A 396 -8.84 18.60 -16.53
CA GLN A 396 -7.78 18.97 -17.46
C GLN A 396 -6.39 18.55 -16.95
N ARG A 397 -6.09 18.77 -15.66
CA ARG A 397 -4.82 18.35 -15.03
C ARG A 397 -4.63 16.83 -15.05
N LEU A 398 -5.66 16.08 -14.67
CA LEU A 398 -5.65 14.62 -14.67
C LEU A 398 -5.62 14.06 -16.09
N GLY A 399 -6.21 14.76 -17.04
CA GLY A 399 -6.33 14.33 -18.43
C GLY A 399 -7.34 13.20 -18.61
N SER A 400 -7.74 12.96 -19.86
CA SER A 400 -8.77 11.95 -20.20
C SER A 400 -8.40 10.53 -19.76
N ARG A 401 -7.10 10.20 -19.73
CA ARG A 401 -6.60 8.88 -19.32
C ARG A 401 -6.95 8.56 -17.87
N ILE A 402 -6.51 9.40 -16.92
CA ILE A 402 -6.75 9.15 -15.49
C ILE A 402 -8.26 9.16 -15.21
N ILE A 403 -9.02 10.08 -15.83
CA ILE A 403 -10.48 10.13 -15.69
C ILE A 403 -11.15 8.83 -16.14
N GLN A 404 -10.64 8.16 -17.17
CA GLN A 404 -11.14 6.86 -17.61
C GLN A 404 -10.73 5.69 -16.69
N GLU A 405 -9.77 5.88 -15.80
CA GLU A 405 -9.27 4.88 -14.86
C GLU A 405 -9.86 5.06 -13.44
N LEU A 406 -10.71 6.07 -13.23
CA LEU A 406 -11.37 6.26 -11.94
C LEU A 406 -12.42 5.18 -11.67
N PRO A 407 -12.58 4.76 -10.40
CA PRO A 407 -13.69 3.90 -9.98
C PRO A 407 -15.03 4.57 -10.29
N SER A 408 -15.97 3.77 -10.80
CA SER A 408 -17.32 4.27 -11.06
C SER A 408 -18.05 4.48 -9.73
N PHE A 409 -18.75 5.61 -9.61
CA PHE A 409 -19.58 5.90 -8.44
C PHE A 409 -20.93 6.47 -8.87
N SER A 410 -22.02 5.87 -8.36
CA SER A 410 -23.37 6.34 -8.61
C SER A 410 -23.76 7.41 -7.61
N ILE A 411 -24.21 8.57 -8.08
CA ILE A 411 -24.65 9.68 -7.22
C ILE A 411 -26.00 9.37 -6.55
N TYR A 412 -26.80 8.44 -7.10
CA TYR A 412 -28.21 8.29 -6.71
C TYR A 412 -28.44 7.62 -5.35
N HIS A 413 -27.42 7.01 -4.73
CA HIS A 413 -27.58 6.35 -3.43
C HIS A 413 -27.52 7.32 -2.22
N ASP A 414 -26.92 8.50 -2.38
CA ASP A 414 -26.52 9.37 -1.25
C ASP A 414 -27.14 10.78 -1.27
N ARG A 415 -27.96 11.14 -2.26
CA ARG A 415 -28.43 12.53 -2.46
C ARG A 415 -29.33 13.12 -1.36
N SER A 416 -29.91 12.31 -0.48
CA SER A 416 -31.07 12.77 0.31
C SER A 416 -30.76 13.71 1.49
N GLN A 417 -29.49 13.99 1.82
CA GLN A 417 -29.14 14.70 3.06
C GLN A 417 -28.13 15.87 2.93
N TYR A 418 -27.73 16.29 1.73
CA TYR A 418 -26.63 17.26 1.57
C TYR A 418 -27.06 18.71 1.29
N VAL A 419 -26.47 19.63 2.06
CA VAL A 419 -26.90 21.05 2.23
C VAL A 419 -26.54 21.96 1.06
N LYS A 420 -25.49 21.64 0.29
CA LYS A 420 -25.20 22.30 -0.99
C LYS A 420 -25.63 21.37 -2.10
N GLU A 421 -26.64 21.79 -2.86
CA GLU A 421 -27.09 21.09 -4.06
C GLU A 421 -25.86 20.75 -4.91
N LEU A 422 -25.64 19.45 -5.16
CA LEU A 422 -24.71 19.04 -6.21
C LEU A 422 -25.12 19.80 -7.48
N PRO A 423 -24.20 20.49 -8.16
CA PRO A 423 -24.50 21.15 -9.42
C PRO A 423 -25.32 20.19 -10.29
N SER A 424 -26.42 20.68 -10.86
CA SER A 424 -27.41 19.93 -11.64
C SER A 424 -26.86 19.44 -13.00
N GLN A 425 -25.70 18.80 -12.97
CA GLN A 425 -24.94 18.39 -14.12
C GLN A 425 -24.75 16.87 -14.06
N ASP A 426 -25.29 16.18 -15.06
CA ASP A 426 -25.04 14.74 -15.24
C ASP A 426 -23.59 14.57 -15.70
N TRP A 427 -22.70 14.21 -14.77
CA TRP A 427 -21.35 13.78 -15.12
C TRP A 427 -21.30 12.26 -15.33
N PRO A 428 -20.32 11.75 -16.10
CA PRO A 428 -20.07 10.31 -16.16
C PRO A 428 -19.76 9.75 -14.76
N ASP A 429 -20.16 8.50 -14.49
CA ASP A 429 -19.96 7.81 -13.20
C ASP A 429 -18.53 7.88 -12.65
N LYS A 430 -17.54 7.97 -13.53
CA LYS A 430 -16.12 8.07 -13.17
C LYS A 430 -15.72 9.45 -12.64
N VAL A 431 -16.45 10.50 -13.00
CA VAL A 431 -16.24 11.86 -12.48
C VAL A 431 -16.98 12.04 -11.16
N ASN A 432 -18.12 11.36 -10.99
CA ASN A 432 -18.95 11.44 -9.80
C ASN A 432 -18.17 11.17 -8.51
N ILE A 433 -17.22 10.23 -8.54
CA ILE A 433 -16.40 9.92 -7.37
C ILE A 433 -15.55 11.13 -6.90
N LEU A 434 -15.09 11.98 -7.81
CA LEU A 434 -14.29 13.18 -7.49
C LEU A 434 -15.10 14.25 -6.75
N VAL A 435 -16.43 14.17 -6.88
CA VAL A 435 -17.39 15.10 -6.27
C VAL A 435 -17.95 14.53 -4.98
N MET A 436 -18.32 13.25 -5.00
CA MET A 436 -18.94 12.57 -3.87
C MET A 436 -17.95 12.33 -2.73
N VAL A 437 -16.68 12.05 -3.02
CA VAL A 437 -15.67 11.79 -1.97
C VAL A 437 -15.52 12.98 -1.01
N PRO A 438 -15.23 14.22 -1.44
CA PRO A 438 -15.14 15.36 -0.53
C PRO A 438 -16.45 15.62 0.23
N LEU A 439 -17.61 15.43 -0.41
CA LEU A 439 -18.92 15.64 0.21
C LEU A 439 -19.19 14.65 1.36
N ILE A 440 -18.89 13.38 1.14
CA ILE A 440 -19.10 12.31 2.12
C ILE A 440 -18.17 12.54 3.32
N VAL A 441 -16.91 12.91 3.07
CA VAL A 441 -15.97 13.24 4.15
C VAL A 441 -16.42 14.50 4.90
N ALA A 442 -16.88 15.56 4.21
CA ALA A 442 -17.41 16.76 4.86
C ALA A 442 -18.56 16.41 5.82
N SER A 443 -19.36 15.43 5.43
CA SER A 443 -20.54 15.01 6.18
C SER A 443 -20.21 14.12 7.37
N SER A 444 -19.13 13.34 7.28
CA SER A 444 -18.52 12.67 8.43
C SER A 444 -17.97 13.68 9.43
N ILE A 445 -17.18 14.66 8.97
CA ILE A 445 -16.61 15.74 9.81
C ILE A 445 -17.72 16.57 10.49
N SER A 446 -18.84 16.79 9.80
CA SER A 446 -19.98 17.55 10.33
C SER A 446 -20.93 16.73 11.22
N GLY A 447 -20.66 15.44 11.44
CA GLY A 447 -21.56 14.54 12.19
C GLY A 447 -22.89 14.22 11.51
N LYS A 448 -23.02 14.49 10.20
CA LYS A 448 -24.26 14.28 9.43
C LYS A 448 -24.39 12.86 8.89
N MET A 449 -23.27 12.17 8.65
CA MET A 449 -23.28 10.82 8.09
C MET A 449 -22.14 9.97 8.62
N ASP A 450 -22.48 8.82 9.21
CA ASP A 450 -21.50 7.87 9.79
C ASP A 450 -21.15 6.71 8.84
N SER A 451 -21.56 6.80 7.57
CA SER A 451 -21.36 5.73 6.57
C SER A 451 -19.91 5.35 6.31
N LEU A 452 -18.94 6.17 6.73
CA LEU A 452 -17.52 5.85 6.63
C LEU A 452 -17.10 4.86 7.71
N TRP A 453 -17.78 4.87 8.86
CA TRP A 453 -17.34 4.23 10.09
C TRP A 453 -18.19 2.99 10.35
N HIS A 454 -17.74 1.88 9.79
CA HIS A 454 -18.33 0.56 10.05
C HIS A 454 -17.35 -0.55 9.64
N VAL A 455 -17.56 -1.75 10.19
CA VAL A 455 -16.71 -2.95 9.96
C VAL A 455 -16.57 -3.32 8.49
N ASN A 456 -17.61 -3.07 7.68
CA ASN A 456 -17.64 -3.39 6.25
C ASN A 456 -17.25 -2.22 5.33
N GLY A 457 -16.80 -1.08 5.88
CA GLY A 457 -16.56 0.14 5.09
C GLY A 457 -15.20 0.20 4.40
N ASP A 458 -14.34 -0.79 4.60
CA ASP A 458 -12.93 -0.80 4.17
C ASP A 458 -12.76 -0.51 2.67
N ASN A 459 -13.50 -1.22 1.80
CA ASN A 459 -13.45 -1.00 0.36
C ASN A 459 -13.82 0.43 -0.03
N PHE A 460 -14.81 1.01 0.65
CA PHE A 460 -15.29 2.34 0.34
C PHE A 460 -14.32 3.43 0.83
N ARG A 461 -13.83 3.30 2.06
CA ARG A 461 -12.80 4.20 2.60
C ARG A 461 -11.50 4.19 1.79
N ARG A 462 -11.08 3.03 1.27
CA ARG A 462 -9.92 2.93 0.37
C ARG A 462 -10.12 3.64 -0.97
N ARG A 463 -11.35 3.67 -1.52
CA ARG A 463 -11.68 4.49 -2.70
C ARG A 463 -11.56 5.99 -2.39
N ILE A 464 -11.97 6.41 -1.18
CA ILE A 464 -11.78 7.80 -0.71
C ILE A 464 -10.29 8.13 -0.62
N LYS A 465 -9.48 7.29 0.03
CA LYS A 465 -8.01 7.48 0.09
C LYS A 465 -7.37 7.58 -1.30
N TYR A 466 -7.85 6.79 -2.26
CA TYR A 466 -7.36 6.87 -3.64
C TYR A 466 -7.62 8.25 -4.25
N VAL A 467 -8.83 8.80 -4.11
CA VAL A 467 -9.17 10.14 -4.60
C VAL A 467 -8.41 11.24 -3.84
N GLU A 468 -8.27 11.10 -2.52
CA GLU A 468 -7.47 11.99 -1.67
C GLU A 468 -6.02 12.09 -2.17
N ASN A 469 -5.41 10.95 -2.51
CA ASN A 469 -4.03 10.88 -3.00
C ASN A 469 -3.87 11.32 -4.47
N LEU A 470 -4.96 11.36 -5.25
CA LEU A 470 -4.91 11.69 -6.67
C LEU A 470 -4.58 13.17 -6.92
N ASP A 471 -5.23 14.07 -6.18
CA ASP A 471 -4.95 15.51 -6.18
C ASP A 471 -5.35 16.08 -4.80
N LYS A 472 -4.38 16.11 -3.87
CA LYS A 472 -4.59 16.56 -2.48
C LYS A 472 -5.16 17.97 -2.40
N LYS A 473 -4.74 18.87 -3.30
CA LYS A 473 -5.21 20.25 -3.32
C LYS A 473 -6.70 20.32 -3.66
N TRP A 474 -7.11 19.63 -4.74
CA TRP A 474 -8.53 19.54 -5.09
C TRP A 474 -9.36 18.93 -3.96
N TYR A 475 -8.87 17.85 -3.37
CA TYR A 475 -9.55 17.17 -2.27
C TYR A 475 -9.80 18.14 -1.10
N GLU A 476 -8.75 18.84 -0.63
CA GLU A 476 -8.86 19.79 0.50
C GLU A 476 -9.79 20.97 0.18
N GLU A 477 -9.63 21.61 -0.99
CA GLU A 477 -10.43 22.79 -1.35
C GLU A 477 -11.91 22.45 -1.58
N SER A 478 -12.20 21.29 -2.19
CA SER A 478 -13.57 20.80 -2.36
C SER A 478 -14.20 20.36 -1.04
N LEU A 479 -13.42 19.78 -0.13
CA LEU A 479 -13.88 19.40 1.20
C LEU A 479 -14.31 20.65 1.99
N ILE A 480 -13.46 21.68 2.01
CA ILE A 480 -13.76 22.98 2.64
C ILE A 480 -15.01 23.62 2.01
N TYR A 481 -15.18 23.53 0.69
CA TYR A 481 -16.39 24.03 0.03
C TYR A 481 -17.68 23.39 0.55
N TYR A 482 -17.68 22.11 0.91
CA TYR A 482 -18.85 21.41 1.44
C TYR A 482 -19.04 21.57 2.96
N LEU A 483 -17.98 21.88 3.71
CA LEU A 483 -18.04 22.18 5.14
C LEU A 483 -18.63 23.57 5.41
N ASN A 484 -18.21 24.55 4.61
CA ASN A 484 -18.88 25.85 4.50
C ASN A 484 -20.24 25.73 3.81
#